data_AF-A0A8H5NMD4-F1
#
_entry.id   AF-A0A8H5NMD4-F1
#
_cell.length_a   1.000
_cell.length_b   1.000
_cell.length_c   1.000
_cell.angle_alpha   90.00
_cell.angle_beta   90.00
_cell.angle_gamma   90.00
#
_symmetry.space_group_name_H-M   'P 1'
#
loop_
_entity.id
_entity.type
_entity.pdbx_description
1 polymer ?
#
loop_
_entity_poly.entity_id
_entity_poly.type
_entity_poly.pdbx_seq_one_letter_code
_entity_poly.pdbx_strand_id
1 'polypeptide(L)'
;MATGISLTVIGEENAGKKTLIGSLIYKCGLGLPQLGELERESVKEFSEIVPFYEKKSYAQSFYAPSGLVTVQKIQEPDYAIWVVDGSDTLSWNSSAEKLGRLLLNGALAPGL
;
A
#
# COMPACT_ATOMS: atom_id res chain seq x y z
N MET A 1 15.59 11.11 15.46
CA MET A 1 14.83 11.09 14.20
C MET A 1 14.05 9.79 14.21
N ALA A 2 12.72 9.83 14.23
CA ALA A 2 11.93 8.59 14.20
C ALA A 2 12.19 7.93 12.84
N THR A 3 12.78 6.74 12.85
CA THR A 3 12.87 5.87 11.68
C THR A 3 11.44 5.53 11.28
N GLY A 4 10.98 6.10 10.17
CA GLY A 4 9.63 5.84 9.66
C GLY A 4 9.48 4.36 9.31
N ILE A 5 8.34 3.78 9.65
CA ILE A 5 8.04 2.38 9.38
C ILE A 5 7.75 2.24 7.88
N SER A 6 8.34 1.24 7.24
CA SER A 6 8.19 0.95 5.83
C SER A 6 7.22 -0.22 5.60
N LEU A 7 6.28 -0.02 4.66
CA LEU A 7 5.31 -1.03 4.27
C LEU A 7 5.38 -1.26 2.77
N THR A 8 5.56 -2.52 2.34
CA THR A 8 5.39 -2.90 0.93
C THR A 8 4.05 -3.59 0.71
N VAL A 9 3.23 -3.05 -0.19
CA VAL A 9 1.95 -3.63 -0.60
C VAL A 9 2.11 -4.28 -1.98
N ILE A 10 1.91 -5.58 -2.04
CA ILE A 10 2.09 -6.43 -3.23
C ILE A 10 0.88 -7.34 -3.40
N GLY A 11 0.79 -8.03 -4.53
CA GLY A 11 -0.37 -8.84 -4.90
C GLY A 11 -0.63 -8.81 -6.40
N GLU A 12 -1.61 -9.60 -6.83
CA GLU A 12 -1.94 -9.74 -8.24
C GLU A 12 -2.48 -8.47 -8.88
N GLU A 13 -2.46 -8.44 -10.22
CA GLU A 13 -3.15 -7.40 -10.98
C GLU A 13 -4.63 -7.36 -10.55
N ASN A 14 -5.17 -6.15 -10.38
CA ASN A 14 -6.55 -5.93 -9.93
C ASN A 14 -6.94 -6.46 -8.54
N ALA A 15 -6.01 -7.00 -7.74
CA ALA A 15 -6.29 -7.44 -6.36
C ALA A 15 -6.73 -6.33 -5.38
N GLY A 16 -6.90 -5.08 -5.83
CA GLY A 16 -7.35 -3.97 -4.98
C GLY A 16 -6.24 -3.24 -4.22
N LYS A 17 -4.96 -3.44 -4.58
CA LYS A 17 -3.81 -2.80 -3.92
C LYS A 17 -3.94 -1.28 -3.77
N LYS A 18 -4.31 -0.57 -4.85
CA LYS A 18 -4.46 0.90 -4.82
C LYS A 18 -5.59 1.34 -3.90
N THR A 19 -6.70 0.61 -3.92
CA THR A 19 -7.85 0.84 -3.05
C THR A 19 -7.45 0.65 -1.58
N LEU A 20 -6.69 -0.40 -1.25
CA LEU A 20 -6.17 -0.63 0.10
C LEU A 20 -5.29 0.53 0.56
N ILE A 21 -4.28 0.89 -0.25
CA ILE A 21 -3.34 1.98 0.09
C ILE A 21 -4.09 3.30 0.27
N GLY A 22 -4.96 3.66 -0.68
CA GLY A 22 -5.76 4.88 -0.60
C GLY A 22 -6.70 4.91 0.61
N SER A 23 -7.31 3.78 0.97
CA SER A 23 -8.13 3.65 2.19
C SER A 23 -7.31 3.89 3.45
N LEU A 24 -6.10 3.33 3.55
CA LEU A 24 -5.18 3.54 4.68
C LEU A 24 -4.79 5.03 4.79
N ILE A 25 -4.40 5.65 3.67
CA ILE A 25 -4.04 7.07 3.62
C ILE A 25 -5.23 7.94 4.05
N TYR A 26 -6.40 7.72 3.46
CA TYR A 26 -7.59 8.54 3.73
C TYR A 26 -8.05 8.41 5.17
N LYS A 27 -8.15 7.19 5.70
CA LYS A 27 -8.73 6.93 7.01
C LYS A 27 -7.75 7.16 8.17
N CYS A 28 -6.45 7.02 7.93
CA CYS A 28 -5.45 6.99 8.99
C CYS A 28 -4.34 8.04 8.82
N GLY A 29 -4.27 8.77 7.71
CA GLY A 29 -3.08 9.55 7.37
C GLY A 29 -3.30 10.96 6.84
N LEU A 30 -4.55 11.34 6.56
CA LEU A 30 -4.82 12.54 5.79
C LEU A 30 -4.85 13.81 6.67
N GLY A 31 -3.95 14.75 6.40
CA GLY A 31 -4.03 16.11 6.95
C GLY A 31 -5.11 16.94 6.25
N LEU A 32 -5.60 17.99 6.92
CA LEU A 32 -6.59 18.92 6.35
C LEU A 32 -6.17 19.53 4.99
N PRO A 33 -4.90 19.92 4.77
CA PRO A 33 -4.48 20.45 3.46
C PRO A 33 -4.61 19.41 2.34
N GLN A 34 -4.17 18.17 2.59
CA GLN A 34 -4.27 17.09 1.61
C GLN A 34 -5.73 16.71 1.34
N LEU A 35 -6.59 16.72 2.36
CA LEU A 35 -8.04 16.51 2.21
C LEU A 35 -8.64 17.56 1.27
N GLY A 36 -8.34 18.84 1.51
CA GLY A 36 -8.83 19.92 0.66
C GLY A 36 -8.28 19.89 -0.77
N GLU A 37 -7.12 19.25 -1.02
CA GLU A 37 -6.65 19.02 -2.39
C GLU A 37 -7.38 17.87 -3.10
N LEU A 38 -7.65 16.76 -2.39
CA LEU A 38 -8.44 15.66 -2.96
C LEU A 38 -9.83 16.14 -3.39
N GLU A 39 -10.49 16.92 -2.53
CA GLU A 39 -11.81 17.49 -2.83
C GLU A 39 -11.76 18.44 -4.03
N ARG A 40 -10.75 19.32 -4.10
CA ARG A 40 -10.57 20.26 -5.23
C ARG A 40 -10.30 19.55 -6.55
N GLU A 41 -9.54 18.47 -6.54
CA GLU A 41 -9.28 17.67 -7.74
C GLU A 41 -10.37 16.61 -8.01
N SER A 42 -11.47 16.64 -7.24
CA SER A 42 -12.61 15.73 -7.39
C SER A 42 -12.22 14.24 -7.31
N VAL A 43 -11.24 13.90 -6.47
CA VAL A 43 -10.86 12.51 -6.17
C VAL A 43 -11.96 11.89 -5.29
N LYS A 44 -12.66 10.87 -5.80
CA LYS A 44 -13.84 10.30 -5.14
C LYS A 44 -13.63 8.88 -4.66
N GLU A 45 -12.77 8.12 -5.34
CA GLU A 45 -12.51 6.72 -5.02
C GLU A 45 -11.18 6.55 -4.31
N PHE A 46 -11.10 5.59 -3.38
CA PHE A 46 -9.82 5.30 -2.70
C PHE A 46 -8.72 4.87 -3.68
N SER A 47 -9.08 4.19 -4.77
CA SER A 47 -8.12 3.77 -5.80
C SER A 47 -7.48 4.95 -6.55
N GLU A 48 -8.11 6.12 -6.56
CA GLU A 48 -7.65 7.34 -7.22
C GLU A 48 -6.68 8.16 -6.35
N ILE A 49 -6.70 7.94 -5.03
CA ILE A 49 -5.79 8.63 -4.08
C ILE A 49 -4.33 8.30 -4.40
N VAL A 50 -4.00 7.05 -4.72
CA VAL A 50 -2.62 6.65 -5.05
C VAL A 50 -2.09 7.41 -6.28
N PRO A 51 -2.77 7.39 -7.45
CA PRO A 51 -2.39 8.21 -8.59
C PRO A 51 -2.28 9.71 -8.29
N PHE A 52 -3.18 10.25 -7.46
CA PHE A 52 -3.11 11.65 -7.04
C PHE A 52 -1.83 11.94 -6.25
N TYR A 53 -1.47 11.08 -5.28
CA TYR A 53 -0.23 11.22 -4.50
C TYR A 53 1.01 11.10 -5.38
N GLU A 54 1.02 10.16 -6.32
CA GLU A 54 2.10 9.98 -7.30
C GLU A 54 2.28 11.25 -8.16
N LYS A 55 1.19 11.80 -8.70
CA LYS A 55 1.19 13.06 -9.48
C LYS A 55 1.73 14.24 -8.67
N LYS A 56 1.41 14.31 -7.37
CA LYS A 56 1.84 15.38 -6.47
C LYS A 56 3.22 15.16 -5.86
N SER A 57 3.87 14.02 -6.14
CA SER A 57 5.10 13.60 -5.48
C SER A 57 4.99 13.57 -3.95
N TYR A 58 3.80 13.22 -3.44
CA TYR A 58 3.57 13.05 -2.01
C TYR A 58 3.96 11.65 -1.55
N ALA A 59 4.55 11.56 -0.37
CA ALA A 59 4.79 10.28 0.27
C ALA A 59 3.45 9.61 0.61
N GLN A 60 3.27 8.36 0.17
CA GLN A 60 2.09 7.55 0.46
C GLN A 60 2.16 7.06 1.92
N SER A 61 1.79 7.92 2.87
CA SER A 61 2.00 7.66 4.30
C SER A 61 0.71 7.76 5.10
N PHE A 62 0.64 7.02 6.19
CA PHE A 62 -0.45 7.06 7.14
C PHE A 62 0.02 6.80 8.57
N TYR A 63 -0.77 7.18 9.57
CA TYR A 63 -0.44 6.95 10.97
C TYR A 63 -1.02 5.62 11.46
N ALA A 64 -0.16 4.80 12.06
CA ALA A 64 -0.51 3.62 12.83
C ALA A 64 -0.15 3.86 14.31
N PRO A 65 -0.62 3.02 15.25
CA PRO A 65 -0.22 3.13 16.66
C PRO A 65 1.30 3.07 16.89
N SER A 66 2.02 2.38 16.00
CA SER A 66 3.49 2.27 16.01
C SER A 66 4.20 3.50 15.44
N GLY A 67 3.49 4.44 14.81
CA GLY A 67 4.04 5.67 14.24
C GLY A 67 3.64 5.88 12.78
N LEU A 68 4.40 6.73 12.08
CA LEU A 68 4.21 7.02 10.67
C LEU A 68 4.67 5.82 9.84
N VAL A 69 3.75 5.27 9.05
CA VAL A 69 3.99 4.19 8.09
C VAL A 69 4.03 4.78 6.69
N THR A 70 5.09 4.51 5.93
CA THR A 70 5.22 4.91 4.52
C THR A 70 5.13 3.69 3.63
N VAL A 71 4.22 3.72 2.66
CA VAL A 71 4.10 2.70 1.63
C VAL A 71 5.19 2.92 0.58
N GLN A 72 6.08 1.94 0.45
CA GLN A 72 7.19 1.96 -0.50
C GLN A 72 7.43 0.55 -1.05
N LYS A 73 7.90 0.46 -2.29
CA LYS A 73 8.29 -0.80 -2.90
C LYS A 73 9.80 -1.01 -2.71
N ILE A 74 10.15 -1.63 -1.59
CA ILE A 74 11.55 -1.92 -1.22
C ILE A 74 11.71 -3.41 -0.93
N GLN A 75 12.96 -3.89 -1.00
CA GLN A 75 13.27 -5.31 -0.82
C GLN A 75 13.08 -5.77 0.63
N GLU A 76 13.50 -4.94 1.58
CA GLU A 76 13.52 -5.23 3.02
C GLU A 76 12.62 -4.24 3.78
N PRO A 77 11.28 -4.33 3.64
CA PRO A 77 10.38 -3.49 4.39
C PRO A 77 10.20 -4.00 5.83
N ASP A 78 9.80 -3.12 6.75
CA ASP A 78 9.41 -3.54 8.10
C ASP A 78 8.16 -4.45 8.06
N TYR A 79 7.23 -4.15 7.15
CA TYR A 79 6.04 -4.96 6.93
C TYR A 79 5.77 -5.18 5.44
N ALA A 80 5.18 -6.33 5.11
CA ALA A 80 4.63 -6.57 3.80
C ALA A 80 3.18 -7.05 3.88
N ILE A 81 2.34 -6.54 2.99
CA ILE A 81 0.97 -7.02 2.79
C ILE A 81 0.87 -7.65 1.41
N TRP A 82 0.50 -8.93 1.37
CA TRP A 82 0.09 -9.64 0.16
C TRP A 82 -1.42 -9.52 -0.02
N VAL A 83 -1.85 -8.76 -1.01
CA VAL A 83 -3.26 -8.53 -1.32
C VAL A 83 -3.72 -9.59 -2.32
N VAL A 84 -4.81 -10.25 -1.98
CA VAL A 84 -5.48 -11.26 -2.81
C VAL A 84 -6.89 -10.78 -3.14
N ASP A 85 -7.35 -11.07 -4.36
CA ASP A 85 -8.75 -10.88 -4.72
C ASP A 85 -9.57 -12.04 -4.14
N GLY A 86 -10.36 -11.76 -3.10
CA GLY A 86 -11.19 -12.77 -2.45
C GLY A 86 -12.35 -13.30 -3.31
N SER A 87 -12.66 -12.63 -4.42
CA SER A 87 -13.68 -13.09 -5.37
C SER A 87 -13.11 -14.04 -6.42
N ASP A 88 -11.78 -14.03 -6.63
CA ASP A 88 -11.11 -14.93 -7.57
C ASP A 88 -10.74 -16.25 -6.89
N THR A 89 -11.67 -17.19 -6.93
CA THR A 89 -11.46 -18.54 -6.40
C THR A 89 -10.61 -19.43 -7.30
N LEU A 90 -10.24 -18.98 -8.50
CA LEU A 90 -9.49 -19.77 -9.47
C LEU A 90 -7.99 -19.56 -9.37
N SER A 91 -7.55 -18.35 -9.01
CA SER A 91 -6.13 -17.98 -8.97
C SER A 91 -5.47 -18.04 -7.58
N TRP A 92 -6.20 -18.48 -6.53
CA TRP A 92 -5.66 -18.47 -5.17
C TRP A 92 -4.34 -19.27 -5.04
N ASN A 93 -4.26 -20.44 -5.68
CA ASN A 93 -3.08 -21.30 -5.57
C ASN A 93 -1.87 -20.69 -6.30
N SER A 94 -2.07 -20.15 -7.50
CA SER A 94 -0.99 -19.49 -8.25
C SER A 94 -0.52 -18.20 -7.55
N SER A 95 -1.45 -17.46 -6.91
CA SER A 95 -1.13 -16.30 -6.07
C SER A 95 -0.27 -16.69 -4.86
N ALA A 96 -0.62 -17.77 -4.16
CA ALA A 96 0.19 -18.29 -3.05
C ALA A 96 1.58 -18.77 -3.50
N GLU A 97 1.68 -19.47 -4.63
CA GLU A 97 2.97 -19.88 -5.20
C GLU A 97 3.87 -18.69 -5.54
N LYS A 98 3.29 -17.61 -6.07
CA LYS A 98 4.03 -16.39 -6.41
C LYS A 98 4.56 -15.68 -5.17
N LEU A 99 3.76 -15.58 -4.10
CA LEU A 99 4.24 -15.09 -2.80
C LEU A 99 5.39 -15.95 -2.29
N GLY A 100 5.24 -17.28 -2.33
CA GLY A 100 6.30 -18.20 -1.93
C GLY A 100 7.60 -17.98 -2.71
N ARG A 101 7.54 -17.80 -4.03
CA ARG A 101 8.72 -17.50 -4.86
C ARG A 101 9.39 -16.18 -4.46
N LEU A 102 8.62 -15.13 -4.20
CA LEU A 102 9.15 -13.81 -3.79
C LEU A 102 9.87 -13.85 -2.44
N LEU A 103 9.38 -14.68 -1.50
CA LEU A 103 10.01 -14.87 -0.21
C LEU A 103 11.28 -15.74 -0.34
N LEU A 104 11.20 -16.86 -1.07
CA LEU A 104 12.30 -17.80 -1.21
C LEU A 104 13.49 -17.24 -1.99
N ASN A 105 13.25 -16.36 -2.97
CA ASN A 105 14.31 -15.74 -3.77
C ASN A 105 14.84 -14.43 -3.17
N GLY A 106 14.33 -14.00 -2.01
CA GLY A 106 14.74 -12.76 -1.35
C GLY A 106 14.31 -11.48 -2.07
N ALA A 107 13.42 -11.54 -3.07
CA ALA A 107 12.85 -10.35 -3.71
C ALA A 107 11.93 -9.57 -2.76
N LEU A 108 11.42 -10.23 -1.72
CA LEU A 108 10.75 -9.64 -0.58
C LEU A 108 11.27 -10.32 0.69
N ALA A 109 11.91 -9.54 1.56
CA ALA A 109 12.44 -10.01 2.84
C ALA A 109 11.97 -9.09 3.97
N PRO A 110 10.72 -9.21 4.42
CA PRO A 110 10.20 -8.36 5.48
C PRO A 110 10.98 -8.59 6.79
N GLY A 111 11.19 -7.53 7.55
CA GLY A 111 11.84 -7.62 8.87
C GLY A 111 11.09 -8.59 9.79
N LEU A 112 11.83 -9.50 10.42
CA LEU A 112 11.33 -10.41 11.48
C LEU A 112 11.27 -9.70 12.83
#